data_AF-A0A5C6P2H1-F1
#
_entry.id   AF-A0A5C6P2H1-F1
#
_cell.length_a   1.000
_cell.length_b   1.000
_cell.length_c   1.000
_cell.angle_alpha   90.00
_cell.angle_beta   90.00
_cell.angle_gamma   90.00
#
_symmetry.space_group_name_H-M   'P 1'
#
loop_
_entity.id
_entity.type
_entity.pdbx_description
1 polymer ?
#
loop_
_entity_poly.entity_id
_entity_poly.type
_entity_poly.pdbx_seq_one_letter_code
_entity_poly.pdbx_strand_id
1 'polypeptide(L)'
;MLAGKAYMERHNQPDVVVVDKHQKTVVVIDVAIPSDSNIRKKEHEKLEKYQGLKENIERMCGMKATVVPVVIGTLGAVTPKPSRWLQQEVLQDRKRVTTRSYLPITPSDTDSGRNFSCVARNPAVPMGKWATVTLNVHHSPVVTLSIEPRSVLEGERVTFTCQATANPPIMGYRWAKGGIILEGARERVMVTTADHSFFTEPVSCQVFNAVGSTNVSILVDVHCE
;
A
#
# COMPACT_ATOMS: atom_id res chain seq x y z
N MET A 1 4.92 -18.79 7.10
CA MET A 1 4.46 -20.02 6.42
C MET A 1 3.01 -20.26 6.80
N LEU A 2 2.07 -20.10 5.88
CA LEU A 2 0.75 -20.71 5.98
C LEU A 2 0.40 -21.26 4.60
N ALA A 3 0.35 -22.58 4.56
CA ALA A 3 0.06 -23.41 3.41
C ALA A 3 -1.43 -23.32 3.06
N GLY A 4 -1.73 -23.30 1.77
CA GLY A 4 -3.08 -23.30 1.26
C GLY A 4 -3.10 -23.06 -0.24
N LYS A 5 -2.44 -23.94 -1.01
CA LYS A 5 -2.69 -24.03 -2.44
C LYS A 5 -4.16 -24.42 -2.59
N ALA A 6 -5.03 -23.45 -2.87
CA ALA A 6 -6.31 -23.74 -3.49
C ALA A 6 -5.99 -24.53 -4.76
N TYR A 7 -6.42 -25.79 -4.79
CA TYR A 7 -6.20 -26.68 -5.92
C TYR A 7 -7.02 -26.14 -7.09
N MET A 8 -6.40 -25.27 -7.90
CA MET A 8 -6.92 -24.92 -9.22
C MET A 8 -6.68 -26.13 -10.11
N GLU A 9 -7.75 -26.84 -10.47
CA GLU A 9 -7.71 -27.82 -11.55
C GLU A 9 -7.07 -27.17 -12.78
N ARG A 10 -6.13 -27.87 -13.43
CA ARG A 10 -5.29 -27.37 -14.54
C ARG A 10 -6.06 -26.87 -15.78
N HIS A 11 -7.40 -26.91 -15.76
CA HIS A 11 -8.28 -26.53 -16.86
C HIS A 11 -9.18 -25.32 -16.58
N ASN A 12 -9.18 -24.78 -15.34
CA ASN A 12 -10.10 -23.71 -14.91
C ASN A 12 -9.35 -22.48 -14.37
N GLN A 13 -8.43 -21.94 -15.16
CA GLN A 13 -7.71 -20.71 -14.82
C GLN A 13 -8.46 -19.48 -15.38
N PRO A 14 -9.06 -18.64 -14.51
CA PRO A 14 -9.73 -17.42 -14.95
C PRO A 14 -8.71 -16.38 -15.42
N ASP A 15 -9.12 -15.53 -16.35
CA ASP A 15 -8.26 -14.49 -16.91
C ASP A 15 -7.88 -13.41 -15.88
N VAL A 16 -8.81 -13.06 -14.99
CA VAL A 16 -8.57 -12.06 -13.93
C VAL A 16 -9.26 -12.52 -12.64
N VAL A 17 -8.55 -12.37 -11.52
CA VAL A 17 -9.12 -12.52 -10.18
C VAL A 17 -8.86 -11.24 -9.39
N VAL A 18 -9.93 -10.61 -8.91
CA VAL A 18 -9.86 -9.42 -8.05
C VAL A 18 -10.18 -9.84 -6.63
N VAL A 19 -9.30 -9.56 -5.68
CA VAL A 19 -9.47 -9.89 -4.26
C VAL A 19 -9.53 -8.59 -3.46
N ASP A 20 -10.69 -8.32 -2.85
CA ASP A 20 -10.87 -7.23 -1.89
C ASP A 20 -10.85 -7.81 -0.47
N LYS A 21 -9.75 -7.54 0.25
CA LYS A 21 -9.55 -8.00 1.62
C LYS A 21 -10.34 -7.22 2.66
N HIS A 22 -10.71 -5.96 2.37
CA HIS A 22 -11.44 -5.12 3.29
C HIS A 22 -12.93 -5.46 3.29
N GLN A 23 -13.50 -5.67 2.10
CA GLN A 23 -14.89 -6.07 1.91
C GLN A 23 -15.12 -7.59 1.99
N LYS A 24 -14.05 -8.38 2.13
CA LYS A 24 -14.06 -9.85 2.09
C LYS A 24 -14.76 -10.40 0.84
N THR A 25 -14.39 -9.88 -0.34
CA THR A 25 -14.98 -10.32 -1.62
C THR A 25 -13.92 -10.74 -2.63
N VAL A 26 -14.28 -11.70 -3.49
CA VAL A 26 -13.45 -12.16 -4.61
C VAL A 26 -14.27 -12.14 -5.90
N VAL A 27 -13.73 -11.56 -6.96
CA VAL A 27 -14.36 -11.56 -8.29
C VAL A 27 -13.49 -12.35 -9.25
N VAL A 28 -14.10 -13.34 -9.90
CA VAL A 28 -13.48 -14.21 -10.90
C VAL A 28 -14.02 -13.80 -12.27
N ILE A 29 -13.16 -13.29 -13.13
CA ILE A 29 -13.53 -12.79 -14.46
C ILE A 29 -12.89 -13.70 -15.50
N ASP A 30 -13.71 -14.19 -16.43
CA ASP A 30 -13.28 -15.08 -17.48
C ASP A 30 -13.81 -14.60 -18.84
N VAL A 31 -12.90 -14.27 -19.75
CA VAL A 31 -13.17 -13.64 -21.04
C VAL A 31 -13.19 -14.70 -22.14
N ALA A 32 -14.23 -14.71 -22.98
CA ALA A 32 -14.31 -15.58 -24.15
C ALA A 32 -14.65 -14.79 -25.40
N ILE A 33 -14.02 -15.21 -26.50
CA ILE A 33 -14.30 -14.70 -27.84
C ILE A 33 -14.79 -15.89 -28.69
N PRO A 34 -16.09 -16.24 -28.61
CA PRO A 34 -16.64 -17.32 -29.42
C PRO A 34 -16.69 -16.96 -30.91
N SER A 35 -16.43 -17.94 -31.78
CA SER A 35 -16.58 -17.81 -33.24
C SER A 35 -18.04 -17.79 -33.68
N ASP A 36 -18.95 -18.33 -32.87
CA ASP A 36 -20.39 -18.38 -33.06
C ASP A 36 -21.10 -17.20 -32.39
N SER A 37 -22.29 -16.85 -32.90
CA SER A 37 -23.06 -15.69 -32.43
C SER A 37 -23.82 -15.92 -31.11
N ASN A 38 -23.75 -17.12 -30.51
CA ASN A 38 -24.55 -17.49 -29.35
C ASN A 38 -23.88 -17.13 -28.01
N ILE A 39 -23.76 -15.82 -27.77
CA ILE A 39 -23.14 -15.21 -26.59
C ILE A 39 -23.75 -15.71 -25.29
N ARG A 40 -25.08 -15.87 -25.23
CA ARG A 40 -25.80 -16.32 -24.02
C ARG A 40 -25.47 -17.75 -23.63
N LYS A 41 -25.34 -18.65 -24.61
CA LYS A 41 -24.95 -20.03 -24.37
C LYS A 41 -23.54 -20.10 -23.77
N LYS A 42 -22.61 -19.32 -24.35
CA LYS A 42 -21.21 -19.24 -23.88
C LYS A 42 -21.08 -18.59 -22.51
N GLU A 43 -21.96 -17.65 -22.18
CA GLU A 43 -22.05 -17.04 -20.85
C GLU A 43 -22.46 -18.08 -19.79
N HIS A 44 -23.48 -18.90 -20.10
CA HIS A 44 -23.98 -19.94 -19.21
C HIS A 44 -22.94 -21.05 -18.97
N GLU A 45 -22.32 -21.55 -20.04
CA GLU A 45 -21.24 -22.56 -19.96
C GLU A 45 -20.11 -22.11 -19.03
N LYS A 46 -19.77 -20.81 -19.01
CA LYS A 46 -18.76 -20.25 -18.10
C LYS A 46 -19.22 -20.13 -16.67
N LEU A 47 -20.46 -19.71 -16.42
CA LEU A 47 -21.01 -19.64 -15.06
C LEU A 47 -21.00 -21.01 -14.39
N GLU A 48 -21.39 -22.06 -15.13
CA GLU A 48 -21.34 -23.45 -14.64
C GLU A 48 -19.91 -23.91 -14.40
N LYS A 49 -18.99 -23.66 -15.34
CA LYS A 49 -17.57 -24.02 -15.22
C LYS A 49 -16.91 -23.49 -13.93
N TYR A 50 -17.23 -22.25 -13.53
CA TYR A 50 -16.61 -21.60 -12.38
C TYR A 50 -17.42 -21.71 -11.09
N GLN A 51 -18.56 -22.40 -11.08
CA GLN A 51 -19.38 -22.58 -9.89
C GLN A 51 -18.62 -23.31 -8.77
N GLY A 52 -17.92 -24.40 -9.09
CA GLY A 52 -17.09 -25.13 -8.11
C GLY A 52 -15.93 -24.30 -7.56
N LEU A 53 -15.33 -23.42 -8.38
CA LEU A 53 -14.28 -22.50 -7.93
C LEU A 53 -14.86 -21.45 -6.96
N LYS A 54 -16.03 -20.90 -7.27
CA LYS A 54 -16.75 -19.95 -6.42
C LYS A 54 -17.02 -20.54 -5.04
N GLU A 55 -17.62 -21.73 -4.98
CA GLU A 55 -17.96 -22.42 -3.73
C GLU A 55 -16.70 -22.75 -2.91
N ASN A 56 -15.61 -23.15 -3.57
CA ASN A 56 -14.33 -23.39 -2.90
C ASN A 56 -13.72 -22.11 -2.32
N ILE A 57 -13.74 -20.99 -3.04
CA ILE A 57 -13.25 -19.70 -2.54
C ILE A 57 -14.08 -19.24 -1.33
N GLU A 58 -15.41 -19.37 -1.40
CA GLU A 58 -16.31 -19.02 -0.30
C GLU A 58 -16.04 -19.85 0.95
N ARG A 59 -15.85 -21.16 0.78
CA ARG A 59 -15.57 -22.10 1.87
C ARG A 59 -14.16 -21.96 2.45
N MET A 60 -13.14 -21.78 1.60
CA MET A 60 -11.73 -21.78 2.03
C MET A 60 -11.25 -20.41 2.51
N CYS A 61 -11.69 -19.33 1.87
CA CYS A 61 -11.22 -17.98 2.17
C CYS A 61 -12.17 -17.19 3.08
N GLY A 62 -13.38 -17.69 3.33
CA GLY A 62 -14.41 -16.96 4.10
C GLY A 62 -14.80 -15.62 3.44
N MET A 63 -14.65 -15.55 2.11
CA MET A 63 -14.89 -14.36 1.28
C MET A 63 -16.01 -14.64 0.30
N LYS A 64 -16.87 -13.67 0.03
CA LYS A 64 -17.96 -13.82 -0.95
C LYS A 64 -17.40 -13.82 -2.37
N ALA A 65 -17.64 -14.88 -3.15
CA ALA A 65 -17.08 -15.01 -4.50
C ALA A 65 -18.13 -14.72 -5.57
N THR A 66 -17.75 -14.01 -6.63
CA THR A 66 -18.63 -13.68 -7.77
C THR A 66 -17.94 -14.03 -9.08
N VAL A 67 -18.63 -14.76 -9.95
CA VAL A 67 -18.14 -15.11 -11.30
C VAL A 67 -18.77 -14.14 -12.31
N VAL A 68 -17.92 -13.50 -13.13
CA VAL A 68 -18.32 -12.56 -14.17
C VAL A 68 -17.85 -13.10 -15.54
N PRO A 69 -18.74 -13.74 -16.31
CA PRO A 69 -18.43 -14.17 -17.67
C PRO A 69 -18.47 -12.97 -18.63
N VAL A 70 -17.33 -12.64 -19.23
CA VAL A 70 -17.26 -11.63 -20.29
C VAL A 70 -17.20 -12.35 -21.63
N VAL A 71 -18.31 -12.35 -22.36
CA VAL A 71 -18.35 -12.99 -23.69
C VAL A 71 -18.44 -11.90 -24.76
N ILE A 72 -17.50 -11.92 -25.70
CA ILE A 72 -17.35 -10.94 -26.77
C ILE A 72 -17.56 -11.67 -28.10
N GLY A 73 -18.72 -11.50 -28.73
CA GLY A 73 -18.99 -12.12 -30.03
C GLY A 73 -18.16 -11.51 -31.16
N THR A 74 -17.98 -12.25 -32.25
CA THR A 74 -17.26 -11.81 -33.46
C THR A 74 -17.79 -10.51 -34.08
N LEU A 75 -19.07 -10.19 -33.83
CA LEU A 75 -19.74 -8.97 -34.28
C LEU A 75 -19.67 -7.81 -33.26
N GLY A 76 -18.87 -7.95 -32.19
CA GLY A 76 -18.66 -6.91 -31.17
C GLY A 76 -19.74 -6.84 -30.09
N ALA A 77 -20.72 -7.76 -30.09
CA ALA A 77 -21.70 -7.86 -29.02
C ALA A 77 -21.04 -8.39 -27.73
N VAL A 78 -21.20 -7.66 -26.64
CA VAL A 78 -20.72 -8.01 -25.30
C VAL A 78 -21.91 -8.43 -24.44
N THR A 79 -21.69 -9.31 -23.45
CA THR A 79 -22.73 -9.62 -22.44
C THR A 79 -23.33 -8.33 -21.87
N PRO A 80 -24.66 -8.27 -21.60
CA PRO A 80 -25.35 -7.01 -21.29
C PRO A 80 -25.17 -6.48 -19.86
N LYS A 81 -24.46 -7.20 -18.96
CA LYS A 81 -24.28 -6.83 -17.54
C LYS A 81 -22.86 -6.41 -17.05
N PRO A 82 -21.91 -5.94 -17.88
CA PRO A 82 -20.55 -5.58 -17.42
C PRO A 82 -20.51 -4.23 -16.71
N SER A 83 -21.52 -3.38 -16.90
CA SER A 83 -21.60 -2.00 -16.36
C SER A 83 -21.66 -1.90 -14.84
N ARG A 84 -21.82 -3.02 -14.12
CA ARG A 84 -21.85 -3.04 -12.66
C ARG A 84 -20.47 -3.15 -12.02
N TRP A 85 -19.42 -3.49 -12.78
CA TRP A 85 -18.07 -3.80 -12.26
C TRP A 85 -16.90 -3.35 -13.15
N LEU A 86 -17.14 -2.94 -14.40
CA LEU A 86 -16.12 -2.47 -15.35
C LEU A 86 -16.53 -1.11 -15.94
N GLN A 87 -15.63 -0.12 -15.92
CA GLN A 87 -15.80 1.10 -16.69
C GLN A 87 -15.29 0.83 -18.11
N GLN A 88 -16.23 0.61 -19.04
CA GLN A 88 -15.95 0.36 -20.45
C GLN A 88 -16.28 1.61 -21.26
N GLU A 89 -15.29 2.13 -21.99
CA GLU A 89 -15.48 3.17 -23.00
C GLU A 89 -15.43 2.51 -24.37
N VAL A 90 -16.51 2.63 -25.14
CA VAL A 90 -16.58 2.17 -26.53
C VAL A 90 -15.84 3.19 -27.39
N LEU A 91 -14.82 2.74 -28.13
CA LEU A 91 -14.06 3.60 -29.03
C LEU A 91 -14.95 4.05 -30.20
N GLN A 92 -14.58 5.15 -30.87
CA GLN A 92 -15.40 5.78 -31.92
C GLN A 92 -15.80 4.82 -33.05
N ASP A 93 -15.02 3.76 -33.29
CA ASP A 93 -15.31 2.75 -34.31
C ASP A 93 -16.40 1.73 -33.91
N ARG A 94 -16.93 1.78 -32.68
CA ARG A 94 -17.92 0.87 -32.08
C ARG A 94 -17.55 -0.62 -32.11
N LYS A 95 -16.31 -0.95 -32.46
CA LYS A 95 -15.80 -2.32 -32.59
C LYS A 95 -14.81 -2.66 -31.48
N ARG A 96 -14.13 -1.65 -30.93
CA ARG A 96 -13.17 -1.81 -29.84
C ARG A 96 -13.70 -1.20 -28.55
N VAL A 97 -13.33 -1.82 -27.44
CA VAL A 97 -13.70 -1.38 -26.09
C VAL A 97 -12.42 -1.21 -25.27
N THR A 98 -12.30 -0.07 -24.59
CA THR A 98 -11.24 0.13 -23.60
C THR A 98 -11.75 -0.32 -22.24
N THR A 99 -10.98 -1.19 -21.59
CA THR A 99 -11.25 -1.66 -20.22
C THR A 99 -10.28 -0.99 -19.26
N ARG A 100 -10.79 -0.32 -18.22
CA ARG A 100 -9.97 0.22 -17.13
C ARG A 100 -10.11 -0.66 -15.89
N SER A 101 -8.96 -1.02 -15.30
CA SER A 101 -8.88 -1.73 -14.02
C SER A 101 -8.18 -0.83 -13.00
N TYR A 102 -8.72 -0.75 -11.79
CA TYR A 102 -8.22 0.08 -10.71
C TYR A 102 -7.74 -0.81 -9.56
N LEU A 103 -6.54 -0.53 -9.04
CA LEU A 103 -6.01 -1.17 -7.83
C LEU A 103 -5.97 -0.14 -6.70
N PRO A 104 -6.94 -0.14 -5.76
CA PRO A 104 -6.89 0.73 -4.60
C PRO A 104 -5.81 0.23 -3.63
N ILE A 105 -4.86 1.10 -3.29
CA ILE A 105 -3.82 0.83 -2.29
C ILE A 105 -3.80 1.93 -1.24
N THR A 106 -3.55 1.55 0.01
CA THR A 106 -3.19 2.48 1.09
C THR A 106 -1.67 2.36 1.26
N PRO A 107 -0.87 3.27 0.66
CA PRO A 107 0.57 3.13 0.62
C PRO A 107 1.18 3.22 2.03
N SER A 108 2.16 2.36 2.31
CA SER A 108 3.01 2.43 3.50
C SER A 108 4.41 2.91 3.14
N ASP A 109 5.18 3.36 4.13
CA ASP A 109 6.60 3.68 3.99
C ASP A 109 7.41 2.53 3.37
N THR A 110 7.09 1.28 3.75
CA THR A 110 7.72 0.07 3.19
C THR A 110 7.43 -0.19 1.71
N ASP A 111 6.45 0.51 1.12
CA ASP A 111 6.12 0.42 -0.30
C ASP A 111 6.93 1.39 -1.17
N SER A 112 7.64 2.34 -0.56
CA SER A 112 8.53 3.24 -1.29
C SER A 112 9.65 2.43 -1.98
N GLY A 113 9.91 2.73 -3.25
CA GLY A 113 10.85 1.99 -4.09
C GLY A 113 10.33 0.65 -4.63
N ARG A 114 9.11 0.22 -4.26
CA ARG A 114 8.50 -1.00 -4.82
C ARG A 114 7.89 -0.75 -6.19
N ASN A 115 7.96 -1.77 -7.04
CA ASN A 115 7.43 -1.76 -8.40
C ASN A 115 6.02 -2.35 -8.45
N PHE A 116 5.10 -1.58 -9.02
CA PHE A 116 3.73 -1.98 -9.31
C PHE A 116 3.58 -2.12 -10.82
N SER A 117 3.18 -3.31 -11.26
CA SER A 117 3.08 -3.65 -12.67
C SER A 117 1.64 -3.90 -13.08
N CYS A 118 1.18 -3.19 -14.11
CA CYS A 118 -0.03 -3.52 -14.84
C CYS A 118 0.36 -4.44 -16.00
N VAL A 119 -0.28 -5.61 -16.10
CA VAL A 119 0.00 -6.58 -17.16
C VAL A 119 -1.30 -6.91 -17.89
N ALA A 120 -1.30 -6.74 -19.21
CA ALA A 120 -2.39 -7.11 -20.10
C ALA A 120 -1.93 -8.26 -21.00
N ARG A 121 -2.60 -9.41 -20.93
CA ARG A 121 -2.32 -10.58 -21.77
C ARG A 121 -3.55 -10.94 -22.60
N ASN A 122 -3.30 -11.47 -23.80
CA ASN A 122 -4.32 -11.95 -24.72
C ASN A 122 -3.78 -13.24 -25.37
N PRO A 123 -4.57 -14.29 -25.60
CA PRO A 123 -4.13 -15.49 -26.34
C PRO A 123 -3.45 -15.18 -27.69
N ALA A 124 -3.88 -14.13 -28.40
CA ALA A 124 -3.27 -13.66 -29.63
C ALA A 124 -1.91 -12.96 -29.44
N VAL A 125 -1.60 -12.51 -28.21
CA VAL A 125 -0.33 -11.88 -27.83
C VAL A 125 0.15 -12.51 -26.50
N PRO A 126 0.74 -13.72 -26.54
CA PRO A 126 1.06 -14.49 -25.34
C PRO A 126 2.02 -13.79 -24.37
N MET A 127 2.93 -12.98 -24.91
CA MET A 127 3.87 -12.18 -24.13
C MET A 127 3.19 -11.02 -23.39
N GLY A 128 2.00 -10.61 -23.84
CA GLY A 128 1.26 -9.48 -23.31
C GLY A 128 1.97 -8.14 -23.48
N LYS A 129 1.42 -7.12 -22.82
CA LYS A 129 2.03 -5.82 -22.59
C LYS A 129 2.06 -5.57 -21.09
N TRP A 130 3.07 -4.86 -20.63
CA TRP A 130 3.14 -4.44 -19.24
C TRP A 130 3.63 -3.00 -19.14
N ALA A 131 3.20 -2.35 -18.06
CA ALA A 131 3.72 -1.07 -17.63
C ALA A 131 4.02 -1.17 -16.14
N THR A 132 5.16 -0.64 -15.72
CA THR A 132 5.59 -0.68 -14.33
C THR A 132 5.78 0.73 -13.83
N VAL A 133 5.32 1.00 -12.61
CA VAL A 133 5.56 2.25 -11.89
C VAL A 133 6.23 1.93 -10.56
N THR A 134 7.20 2.75 -10.18
CA THR A 134 7.83 2.68 -8.85
C THR A 134 7.16 3.70 -7.95
N LEU A 135 6.68 3.27 -6.78
CA LEU A 135 6.09 4.20 -5.83
C LEU A 135 7.17 4.99 -5.09
N ASN A 136 6.93 6.29 -4.91
CA ASN A 136 7.71 7.14 -4.02
C ASN A 136 6.77 7.63 -2.91
N VAL A 137 6.82 6.98 -1.75
CA VAL A 137 5.90 7.28 -0.65
C VAL A 137 6.51 8.36 0.25
N HIS A 138 5.82 9.49 0.34
CA HIS A 138 6.22 10.61 1.19
C HIS A 138 5.64 10.45 2.59
N HIS A 139 6.44 10.72 3.62
CA HIS A 139 6.06 10.62 5.02
C HIS A 139 6.78 11.69 5.87
N SER A 140 6.15 12.05 6.99
CA SER A 140 6.76 12.87 8.04
C SER A 140 7.97 12.15 8.67
N PRO A 141 8.92 12.87 9.28
CA PRO A 141 10.11 12.25 9.85
C PRO A 141 9.78 11.21 10.93
N VAL A 142 10.42 10.04 10.88
CA VAL A 142 10.41 9.05 11.97
C VAL A 142 11.61 9.35 12.85
N VAL A 143 11.39 9.68 14.12
CA VAL A 143 12.41 10.25 15.01
C VAL A 143 12.73 9.30 16.15
N THR A 144 14.02 9.13 16.43
CA THR A 144 14.58 8.40 17.56
C THR A 144 15.49 9.34 18.34
N LEU A 145 15.13 9.62 19.59
CA LEU A 145 15.91 10.47 20.50
C LEU A 145 16.71 9.60 21.48
N SER A 146 18.02 9.83 21.57
CA SER A 146 18.93 9.13 22.49
C SER A 146 19.80 10.11 23.29
N ILE A 147 20.26 9.65 24.44
CA ILE A 147 21.07 10.43 25.40
C ILE A 147 22.30 9.62 25.83
N GLU A 148 23.45 10.29 25.97
CA GLU A 148 24.69 9.70 26.47
C GLU A 148 25.46 10.72 27.35
N PRO A 149 25.87 10.34 28.58
CA PRO A 149 25.55 9.09 29.28
C PRO A 149 24.07 9.03 29.73
N ARG A 150 23.57 7.82 30.04
CA ARG A 150 22.15 7.62 30.42
C ARG A 150 21.79 8.12 31.81
N SER A 151 22.74 8.03 32.73
CA SER A 151 22.65 8.57 34.09
C SER A 151 23.75 9.59 34.23
N VAL A 152 23.41 10.78 34.72
CA VAL A 152 24.28 11.95 34.68
C VAL A 152 24.36 12.55 36.08
N LEU A 153 25.55 12.94 36.53
CA LEU A 153 25.69 13.76 37.74
C LEU A 153 25.43 15.23 37.40
N GLU A 154 24.93 15.99 38.37
CA GLU A 154 24.76 17.43 38.19
C GLU A 154 26.09 18.10 37.79
N GLY A 155 26.06 18.94 36.75
CA GLY A 155 27.24 19.60 36.20
C GLY A 155 28.01 18.80 35.13
N GLU A 156 27.71 17.51 34.94
CA GLU A 156 28.33 16.73 33.87
C GLU A 156 27.79 17.10 32.48
N ARG A 157 28.62 16.88 31.45
CA ARG A 157 28.22 17.09 30.06
C ARG A 157 27.43 15.90 29.56
N VAL A 158 26.28 16.19 28.96
CA VAL A 158 25.40 15.22 28.35
C VAL A 158 25.17 15.55 26.88
N THR A 159 25.08 14.50 26.05
CA THR A 159 24.86 14.61 24.61
C THR A 159 23.54 14.00 24.23
N PHE A 160 22.66 14.81 23.64
CA PHE A 160 21.42 14.35 23.02
C PHE A 160 21.62 14.19 21.52
N THR A 161 21.21 13.05 20.99
CA THR A 161 21.24 12.76 19.56
C THR A 161 19.84 12.48 19.05
N CYS A 162 19.38 13.30 18.10
CA CYS A 162 18.08 13.14 17.48
C CYS A 162 18.26 12.52 16.08
N GLN A 163 18.07 11.21 15.96
CA GLN A 163 18.14 10.53 14.68
C GLN A 163 16.79 10.56 13.99
N ALA A 164 16.75 10.83 12.69
CA ALA A 164 15.49 10.79 11.95
C ALA A 164 15.65 10.28 10.52
N THR A 165 14.63 9.58 10.05
CA THR A 165 14.47 9.19 8.63
C THR A 165 13.22 9.86 8.07
N ALA A 166 13.29 10.41 6.87
CA ALA A 166 12.19 11.15 6.27
C ALA A 166 12.26 11.11 4.74
N ASN A 167 11.09 11.21 4.11
CA ASN A 167 10.99 11.40 2.67
C ASN A 167 9.82 12.36 2.38
N PRO A 168 10.02 13.56 1.83
CA PRO A 168 11.27 14.16 1.35
C PRO A 168 12.30 14.44 2.46
N PRO A 169 13.54 14.85 2.10
CA PRO A 169 14.63 15.10 3.05
C PRO A 169 14.25 16.07 4.17
N ILE A 170 14.92 15.92 5.31
CA ILE A 170 14.74 16.75 6.50
C ILE A 170 15.10 18.20 6.20
N MET A 171 14.25 19.12 6.64
CA MET A 171 14.46 20.57 6.49
C MET A 171 15.10 21.22 7.72
N GLY A 172 14.97 20.60 8.91
CA GLY A 172 15.64 21.07 10.11
C GLY A 172 15.24 20.35 11.39
N TYR A 173 15.95 20.70 12.46
CA TYR A 173 15.70 20.27 13.83
C TYR A 173 15.33 21.48 14.70
N ARG A 174 14.56 21.23 15.75
CA ARG A 174 14.23 22.22 16.78
C ARG A 174 14.23 21.55 18.14
N TRP A 175 15.08 22.03 19.05
CA TRP A 175 15.14 21.54 20.42
C TRP A 175 14.29 22.41 21.34
N ALA A 176 13.71 21.78 22.36
CA ALA A 176 13.02 22.45 23.45
C ALA A 176 13.31 21.75 24.78
N LYS A 177 13.28 22.50 25.89
CA LYS A 177 13.38 21.98 27.26
C LYS A 177 12.20 22.52 28.05
N GLY A 178 11.44 21.65 28.72
CA GLY A 178 10.26 22.06 29.48
C GLY A 178 9.20 22.77 28.61
N GLY A 179 9.19 22.52 27.30
CA GLY A 179 8.33 23.20 26.32
C GLY A 179 8.86 24.53 25.79
N ILE A 180 9.98 25.05 26.31
CA ILE A 180 10.62 26.29 25.85
C ILE A 180 11.63 25.95 24.75
N ILE A 181 11.52 26.62 23.61
CA ILE A 181 12.42 26.43 22.46
C ILE A 181 13.82 26.95 22.80
N LEU A 182 14.83 26.14 22.51
CA LEU A 182 16.24 26.49 22.67
C LEU A 182 16.72 27.18 21.39
N GLU A 183 16.75 28.52 21.41
CA GLU A 183 17.21 29.31 20.27
C GLU A 183 18.67 28.98 19.94
N GLY A 184 18.94 28.67 18.66
CA GLY A 184 20.25 28.25 18.16
C GLY A 184 20.47 26.73 18.13
N ALA A 185 19.70 25.93 18.87
CA ALA A 185 19.76 24.48 18.80
C ALA A 185 18.95 23.96 17.60
N ARG A 186 19.58 23.93 16.43
CA ARG A 186 18.97 23.50 15.14
C ARG A 186 19.67 22.29 14.50
N GLU A 187 20.67 21.77 15.18
CA GLU A 187 21.46 20.63 14.72
C GLU A 187 20.87 19.31 15.21
N ARG A 188 21.31 18.22 14.58
CA ARG A 188 20.96 16.84 14.95
C ARG A 188 21.39 16.47 16.37
N VAL A 189 22.49 17.08 16.82
CA VAL A 189 23.13 16.79 18.11
C VAL A 189 23.11 18.05 18.95
N MET A 190 22.74 17.91 20.22
CA MET A 190 22.75 18.97 21.21
C MET A 190 23.59 18.53 22.40
N VAL A 191 24.61 19.31 22.75
CA VAL A 191 25.46 19.08 23.92
C VAL A 191 25.17 20.17 24.95
N THR A 192 24.94 19.77 26.19
CA THR A 192 24.67 20.68 27.30
C THR A 192 25.23 20.11 28.60
N THR A 193 25.33 20.92 29.64
CA THR A 193 25.55 20.45 31.01
C THR A 193 24.22 20.08 31.65
N ALA A 194 24.17 18.95 32.34
CA ALA A 194 23.00 18.54 33.09
C ALA A 194 22.87 19.36 34.36
N ASP A 195 21.64 19.74 34.68
CA ASP A 195 21.24 20.41 35.92
C ASP A 195 20.05 19.66 36.52
N HIS A 196 19.70 19.94 37.77
CA HIS A 196 18.57 19.28 38.45
C HIS A 196 17.22 19.41 37.70
N SER A 197 17.01 20.47 36.91
CA SER A 197 15.73 20.67 36.21
C SER A 197 15.51 19.65 35.08
N PHE A 198 16.54 18.97 34.56
CA PHE A 198 16.37 17.90 33.56
C PHE A 198 15.59 16.67 34.07
N PHE A 199 15.46 16.53 35.40
CA PHE A 199 14.62 15.50 36.03
C PHE A 199 13.12 15.79 35.86
N THR A 200 12.75 17.07 35.81
CA THR A 200 11.35 17.53 35.75
C THR A 200 10.95 18.09 34.39
N GLU A 201 11.92 18.63 33.64
CA GLU A 201 11.72 19.29 32.37
C GLU A 201 12.24 18.39 31.23
N PRO A 202 11.34 17.80 30.42
CA PRO A 202 11.77 16.93 29.34
C PRO A 202 12.47 17.72 28.24
N VAL A 203 13.46 17.07 27.64
CA VAL A 203 14.11 17.56 26.42
C VAL A 203 13.38 16.97 25.22
N SER A 204 12.88 17.86 24.37
CA SER A 204 12.14 17.55 23.15
C SER A 204 12.98 17.85 21.92
N CYS A 205 12.97 16.94 20.96
CA CYS A 205 13.47 17.19 19.61
C CYS A 205 12.32 17.10 18.62
N GLN A 206 12.06 18.20 17.92
CA GLN A 206 11.16 18.24 16.77
C GLN A 206 11.96 18.23 15.47
N VAL A 207 11.62 17.31 14.57
CA VAL A 207 12.20 17.21 13.23
C VAL A 207 11.10 17.42 12.21
N PHE A 208 11.37 18.17 11.14
CA PHE A 208 10.38 18.48 10.12
C PHE A 208 10.91 18.37 8.69
N ASN A 209 10.00 18.06 7.78
CA ASN A 209 10.21 18.09 6.34
C ASN A 209 9.00 18.77 5.66
N ALA A 210 8.95 18.72 4.32
CA ALA A 210 7.87 19.32 3.55
C ALA A 210 6.48 18.68 3.78
N VAL A 211 6.43 17.47 4.36
CA VAL A 211 5.18 16.72 4.62
C VAL A 211 4.63 17.05 6.00
N GLY A 212 5.51 17.21 6.98
CA GLY A 212 5.10 17.50 8.35
C GLY A 212 6.25 17.44 9.34
N SER A 213 5.91 17.31 10.62
CA SER A 213 6.87 17.28 11.72
C SER A 213 6.54 16.21 12.75
N THR A 214 7.58 15.69 13.40
CA THR A 214 7.47 14.72 14.50
C THR A 214 8.27 15.23 15.69
N ASN A 215 7.68 15.13 16.89
CA ASN A 215 8.30 15.55 18.15
C ASN A 215 8.42 14.35 19.08
N VAL A 216 9.61 14.14 19.63
CA VAL A 216 9.90 13.11 20.63
C VAL A 216 10.58 13.76 21.83
N SER A 217 10.20 13.35 23.03
CA SER A 217 10.71 13.89 24.29
C SER A 217 11.32 12.79 25.15
N ILE A 218 12.33 13.14 25.94
CA ILE A 218 12.96 12.26 26.93
C ILE A 218 13.19 13.02 28.24
N LEU A 219 13.05 12.33 29.37
CA LEU A 219 13.46 12.82 30.69
C LEU A 219 14.85 12.25 31.02
N VAL A 220 15.65 13.02 31.76
CA VAL A 220 16.99 12.60 32.18
C VAL A 220 16.97 12.24 33.65
N ASP A 221 17.57 11.12 33.99
CA ASP A 221 17.78 10.71 35.37
C ASP A 221 19.09 11.33 35.89
N VAL A 222 18.97 12.42 36.64
CA VAL A 222 20.11 13.19 37.17
C VAL A 222 20.28 12.89 38.65
N HIS A 223 21.48 12.46 39.06
CA HIS A 223 21.80 12.16 40.45
C HIS A 223 22.53 13.35 41.09
N CYS A 224 22.18 13.66 42.34
CA CYS A 224 22.91 14.62 43.16
C CYS A 224 24.15 13.97 43.77
N GLU A 225 25.24 14.72 43.93
CA GLU A 225 26.38 14.33 44.77
C GLU A 225 26.07 14.49 46.27
#